data_AF-A0A8K0LNE6-F1
#
_entry.id   AF-A0A8K0LNE6-F1
#
_cell.length_a   1.000
_cell.length_b   1.000
_cell.length_c   1.000
_cell.angle_alpha   90.00
_cell.angle_beta   90.00
_cell.angle_gamma   90.00
#
_symmetry.space_group_name_H-M   'P 1'
#
loop_
_entity.id
_entity.type
_entity.pdbx_description
1 polymer ?
#
loop_
_entity_poly.entity_id
_entity_poly.type
_entity_poly.pdbx_seq_one_letter_code
_entity_poly.pdbx_strand_id
1 'polypeptide(L)'
;MTAVAPNAFVRWEDFFVGFRQRFDKFRDEVNNRFDQVDQRFDRLENRFDRLELETLRTAARLRNSTLKNPTLLITPVPAYDSFQGIIHPDPKLFPRHAKDFYAMRDPTSAQHRHMLLYLVGFCDIQLDSPENSIDEDDDEDEMQPETVDLETATEMRAVEMLEGILGLDEGNFIKFRARAAELRLRPTPSATKRAQPPAQEQERADEARRPRLDLRPKMSAKDMSFSEDGEENGGLFWKVRTRSTPPSQQVKTPYTAKGKLPDESPIPAPPSRGTGLASTRPFTNPREP
;
A
#
# COMPACT_ATOMS: atom_id res chain seq x y z
N MET A 1 13.51 86.06 1.87
CA MET A 1 14.01 84.66 1.80
C MET A 1 13.73 84.01 3.15
N THR A 2 12.59 83.35 3.29
CA THR A 2 12.20 82.65 4.52
C THR A 2 12.95 81.32 4.59
N ALA A 3 13.86 81.22 5.57
CA ALA A 3 14.61 80.00 5.84
C ALA A 3 13.63 78.88 6.24
N VAL A 4 13.57 77.84 5.41
CA VAL A 4 12.80 76.62 5.69
C VAL A 4 13.40 75.95 6.93
N ALA A 5 12.56 75.66 7.92
CA ALA A 5 12.99 75.26 9.26
C ALA A 5 13.72 73.88 9.24
N PRO A 6 15.00 73.80 9.63
CA PRO A 6 15.79 72.56 9.64
C PRO A 6 15.22 71.48 10.58
N ASN A 7 14.34 71.86 11.52
CA ASN A 7 13.77 70.96 12.52
C ASN A 7 12.72 69.98 11.97
N ALA A 8 12.09 70.29 10.82
CA ALA A 8 11.08 69.40 10.23
C ALA A 8 11.70 68.15 9.59
N PHE A 9 12.92 68.28 9.06
CA PHE A 9 13.65 67.20 8.40
C PHE A 9 14.20 66.18 9.42
N VAL A 10 14.76 66.64 10.54
CA VAL A 10 15.26 65.76 11.63
C VAL A 10 14.14 64.91 12.22
N ARG A 11 12.96 65.50 12.46
CA ARG A 11 11.78 64.78 12.97
C ARG A 11 11.27 63.69 12.01
N TRP A 12 11.50 63.87 10.72
CA TRP A 12 11.11 62.90 9.70
C TRP A 12 12.08 61.72 9.69
N GLU A 13 13.39 61.97 9.81
CA GLU A 13 14.40 60.90 9.89
C GLU A 13 14.18 59.98 11.10
N ASP A 14 13.91 60.56 12.28
CA ASP A 14 13.61 59.80 13.50
C ASP A 14 12.37 58.90 13.32
N PHE A 15 11.34 59.42 12.63
CA PHE A 15 10.16 58.64 12.30
C PHE A 15 10.49 57.45 11.40
N PHE A 16 11.30 57.64 10.35
CA PHE A 16 11.70 56.56 9.45
C PHE A 16 12.54 55.51 10.14
N VAL A 17 13.47 55.90 11.01
CA VAL A 17 14.25 54.95 11.82
C VAL A 17 13.34 54.13 12.72
N GLY A 18 12.43 54.78 13.46
CA GLY A 18 11.47 54.08 14.33
C GLY A 18 10.45 53.23 13.56
N PHE A 19 10.08 53.63 12.34
CA PHE A 19 9.25 52.81 11.46
C PHE A 19 10.01 51.57 10.97
N ARG A 20 11.24 51.71 10.47
CA ARG A 20 12.07 50.58 10.03
C ARG A 20 12.27 49.56 11.14
N GLN A 21 12.62 50.00 12.36
CA GLN A 21 12.78 49.09 13.50
C GLN A 21 11.49 48.32 13.84
N ARG A 22 10.32 48.96 13.76
CA ARG A 22 9.04 48.27 13.99
C ARG A 22 8.70 47.31 12.85
N PHE A 23 8.99 47.71 11.61
CA PHE A 23 8.78 46.88 10.44
C PHE A 23 9.69 45.65 10.44
N ASP A 24 10.97 45.80 10.81
CA ASP A 24 11.93 44.70 10.95
C ASP A 24 11.47 43.72 12.04
N LYS A 25 11.08 44.24 13.22
CA LYS A 25 10.50 43.39 14.29
C LYS A 25 9.25 42.65 13.85
N PHE A 26 8.36 43.31 13.12
CA PHE A 26 7.16 42.68 12.58
C PHE A 26 7.52 41.57 11.58
N ARG A 27 8.47 41.83 10.67
CA ARG A 27 8.96 40.84 9.71
C ARG A 27 9.55 39.63 10.42
N ASP A 28 10.36 39.84 11.44
CA ASP A 28 10.97 38.76 12.22
C ASP A 28 9.91 37.95 12.97
N GLU A 29 8.90 38.58 13.56
CA GLU A 29 7.79 37.88 14.21
C GLU A 29 6.99 37.04 13.20
N VAL A 30 6.73 37.59 12.01
CA VAL A 30 6.03 36.87 10.94
C VAL A 30 6.85 35.68 10.45
N ASN A 31 8.14 35.86 10.19
CA ASN A 31 9.03 34.77 9.77
C ASN A 31 9.07 33.66 10.84
N ASN A 32 9.25 34.02 12.10
CA ASN A 32 9.25 33.05 13.21
C ASN A 32 7.92 32.27 13.30
N ARG A 33 6.79 32.91 12.99
CA ARG A 33 5.49 32.22 12.96
C ARG A 33 5.38 31.28 11.76
N PHE A 34 5.90 31.66 10.60
CA PHE A 34 5.94 30.78 9.43
C PHE A 34 6.84 29.56 9.68
N ASP A 35 8.04 29.76 10.23
CA ASP A 35 8.94 28.64 10.58
C ASP A 35 8.28 27.65 11.57
N GLN A 36 7.51 28.16 12.54
CA GLN A 36 6.75 27.32 13.47
C GLN A 36 5.60 26.57 12.79
N VAL A 37 4.96 27.18 11.78
CA VAL A 37 3.91 26.56 11.01
C VAL A 37 4.48 25.44 10.14
N ASP A 38 5.60 25.69 9.46
CA ASP A 38 6.29 24.69 8.62
C ASP A 38 6.68 23.45 9.45
N GLN A 39 7.29 23.66 10.62
CA GLN A 39 7.61 22.55 11.54
C GLN A 39 6.39 21.75 12.01
N ARG A 40 5.20 22.39 12.09
CA ARG A 40 3.96 21.69 12.43
C ARG A 40 3.44 20.90 11.24
N PHE A 41 3.55 21.42 10.03
CA PHE A 41 3.20 20.72 8.81
C PHE A 41 4.07 19.48 8.61
N ASP A 42 5.40 19.59 8.75
CA ASP A 42 6.31 18.45 8.67
C ASP A 42 5.92 17.33 9.67
N ARG A 43 5.55 17.70 10.90
CA ARG A 43 5.09 16.73 11.91
C ARG A 43 3.75 16.10 11.55
N LEU A 44 2.86 16.84 10.90
CA LEU A 44 1.56 16.32 10.46
C LEU A 44 1.73 15.37 9.28
N GLU A 45 2.58 15.69 8.31
CA GLU A 45 2.91 14.82 7.19
C GLU A 45 3.46 13.47 7.69
N ASN A 46 4.47 13.49 8.56
CA ASN A 46 5.01 12.27 9.18
C ASN A 46 3.96 11.43 9.92
N ARG A 47 2.98 12.07 10.56
CA ARG A 47 1.87 11.36 11.23
C ARG A 47 0.90 10.75 10.22
N PHE A 48 0.64 11.46 9.13
CA PHE A 48 -0.26 10.99 8.07
C PHE A 48 0.34 9.79 7.35
N ASP A 49 1.63 9.82 7.00
CA ASP A 49 2.32 8.69 6.38
C ASP A 49 2.30 7.44 7.28
N ARG A 50 2.51 7.62 8.58
CA ARG A 50 2.41 6.51 9.55
C ARG A 50 1.00 5.91 9.61
N LEU A 51 -0.03 6.75 9.56
CA LEU A 51 -1.43 6.31 9.59
C LEU A 51 -1.83 5.62 8.28
N GLU A 52 -1.39 6.14 7.14
CA GLU A 52 -1.57 5.50 5.83
C GLU A 52 -0.89 4.13 5.81
N LEU A 53 0.36 4.04 6.25
CA LEU A 53 1.09 2.78 6.38
C LEU A 53 0.32 1.78 7.25
N GLU A 54 -0.12 2.18 8.45
CA GLU A 54 -0.86 1.30 9.35
C GLU A 54 -2.16 0.80 8.71
N THR A 55 -2.87 1.67 8.01
CA THR A 55 -4.11 1.34 7.30
C THR A 55 -3.83 0.31 6.20
N LEU A 56 -2.80 0.52 5.38
CA LEU A 56 -2.39 -0.41 4.32
C LEU A 56 -1.95 -1.76 4.88
N ARG A 57 -1.13 -1.76 5.94
CA ARG A 57 -0.68 -2.99 6.62
C ARG A 57 -1.87 -3.76 7.18
N THR A 58 -2.79 -3.08 7.85
CA THR A 58 -3.98 -3.71 8.44
C THR A 58 -4.89 -4.28 7.35
N ALA A 59 -5.13 -3.54 6.28
CA ALA A 59 -5.92 -4.03 5.15
C ALA A 59 -5.30 -5.28 4.48
N ALA A 60 -3.97 -5.28 4.29
CA ALA A 60 -3.25 -6.42 3.75
C ALA A 60 -3.34 -7.64 4.68
N ARG A 61 -3.10 -7.48 5.99
CA ARG A 61 -3.23 -8.56 6.99
C ARG A 61 -4.64 -9.14 7.07
N LEU A 62 -5.67 -8.28 7.10
CA LEU A 62 -7.06 -8.73 7.12
C LEU A 62 -7.40 -9.52 5.85
N ARG A 63 -6.94 -9.07 4.68
CA ARG A 63 -7.12 -9.83 3.45
C ARG A 63 -6.38 -11.18 3.49
N ASN A 64 -5.11 -11.17 3.90
CA ASN A 64 -4.26 -12.36 3.93
C ASN A 64 -4.77 -13.42 4.92
N SER A 65 -5.26 -13.01 6.09
CA SER A 65 -5.81 -13.93 7.11
C SER A 65 -7.08 -14.65 6.66
N THR A 66 -7.83 -14.06 5.73
CA THR A 66 -9.01 -14.72 5.14
C THR A 66 -8.68 -15.72 4.04
N LEU A 67 -7.41 -15.83 3.63
CA LEU A 67 -6.99 -16.77 2.60
C LEU A 67 -7.07 -18.21 3.11
N LYS A 68 -7.89 -19.02 2.44
CA LYS A 68 -8.00 -20.45 2.70
C LYS A 68 -7.31 -21.29 1.64
N ASN A 69 -7.27 -20.78 0.41
CA ASN A 69 -6.66 -21.48 -0.71
C ASN A 69 -5.19 -21.05 -0.85
N PRO A 70 -4.22 -21.98 -0.77
CA PRO A 70 -2.81 -21.65 -0.82
C PRO A 70 -2.31 -21.16 -2.18
N THR A 71 -3.13 -21.22 -3.24
CA THR A 71 -2.82 -20.68 -4.57
C THR A 71 -3.38 -19.29 -4.81
N LEU A 72 -4.05 -18.68 -3.82
CA LEU A 72 -4.49 -17.30 -3.93
C LEU A 72 -3.34 -16.34 -3.65
N LEU A 73 -3.41 -15.16 -4.25
CA LEU A 73 -2.35 -14.16 -4.14
C LEU A 73 -2.30 -13.56 -2.74
N ILE A 74 -1.09 -13.50 -2.18
CA ILE A 74 -0.79 -12.77 -0.95
C ILE A 74 -0.73 -11.27 -1.29
N THR A 75 -1.36 -10.44 -0.47
CA THR A 75 -1.25 -8.98 -0.60
C THR A 75 0.01 -8.52 0.12
N PRO A 76 0.91 -7.78 -0.55
CA PRO A 76 2.14 -7.31 0.07
C PRO A 76 1.84 -6.30 1.18
N VAL A 77 2.61 -6.40 2.26
CA VAL A 77 2.56 -5.50 3.41
C VAL A 77 3.63 -4.43 3.19
N PRO A 78 3.28 -3.13 3.07
CA PRO A 78 4.27 -2.08 2.85
C PRO A 78 5.14 -1.86 4.10
N ALA A 79 6.33 -1.31 3.88
CA ALA A 79 7.24 -0.87 4.91
C ALA A 79 7.42 0.64 4.87
N TYR A 80 7.97 1.20 5.94
CA TYR A 80 8.31 2.61 6.00
C TYR A 80 9.82 2.73 5.99
N ASP A 81 10.34 3.50 5.05
CA ASP A 81 11.72 3.93 5.01
C ASP A 81 11.79 5.41 5.39
N SER A 82 12.73 5.76 6.26
CA SER A 82 12.97 7.13 6.69
C SER A 82 13.33 8.08 5.54
N PHE A 83 13.88 7.56 4.43
CA PHE A 83 14.32 8.37 3.30
C PHE A 83 13.30 8.40 2.14
N GLN A 84 12.61 7.29 1.89
CA GLN A 84 11.68 7.15 0.76
C GLN A 84 10.19 7.20 1.16
N GLY A 85 9.88 7.19 2.46
CA GLY A 85 8.51 7.11 2.96
C GLY A 85 7.94 5.70 2.87
N ILE A 86 6.69 5.59 2.45
CA ILE A 86 6.01 4.28 2.31
C ILE A 86 6.57 3.54 1.09
N ILE A 87 7.25 2.42 1.33
CA ILE A 87 7.83 1.57 0.30
C ILE A 87 7.03 0.26 0.16
N HIS A 88 6.90 -0.19 -1.09
CA HIS A 88 6.28 -1.47 -1.42
C HIS A 88 7.36 -2.51 -1.77
N PRO A 89 7.20 -3.77 -1.37
CA PRO A 89 8.16 -4.82 -1.69
C PRO A 89 8.16 -5.11 -3.20
N ASP A 90 9.31 -5.56 -3.72
CA ASP A 90 9.45 -5.95 -5.12
C ASP A 90 8.57 -7.17 -5.42
N PRO A 91 7.62 -7.08 -6.39
CA PRO A 91 6.72 -8.18 -6.72
C PRO A 91 7.42 -9.44 -7.28
N LYS A 92 8.71 -9.36 -7.65
CA LYS A 92 9.51 -10.52 -8.07
C LYS A 92 10.14 -11.27 -6.90
N LEU A 93 10.48 -10.54 -5.84
CA LEU A 93 11.08 -11.06 -4.61
C LEU A 93 10.04 -11.26 -3.51
N PHE A 94 8.77 -10.95 -3.77
CA PHE A 94 7.68 -11.18 -2.84
C PHE A 94 6.95 -12.50 -3.19
N PRO A 95 6.66 -13.36 -2.19
CA PRO A 95 5.97 -14.62 -2.40
C PRO A 95 4.56 -14.36 -2.91
N ARG A 96 4.26 -14.89 -4.11
CA ARG A 96 2.96 -14.65 -4.75
C ARG A 96 1.84 -15.38 -4.04
N HIS A 97 2.08 -16.60 -3.57
CA HIS A 97 1.06 -17.44 -2.95
C HIS A 97 1.56 -18.04 -1.63
N ALA A 98 0.63 -18.48 -0.78
CA ALA A 98 1.00 -19.13 0.49
C ALA A 98 1.84 -20.39 0.28
N LYS A 99 1.62 -21.12 -0.83
CA LYS A 99 2.46 -22.26 -1.17
C LYS A 99 3.94 -21.87 -1.32
N ASP A 100 4.21 -20.76 -2.00
CA ASP A 100 5.58 -20.26 -2.23
C ASP A 100 6.17 -19.74 -0.92
N PHE A 101 5.34 -19.10 -0.09
CA PHE A 101 5.73 -18.62 1.23
C PHE A 101 6.18 -19.76 2.17
N TYR A 102 5.36 -20.80 2.35
CA TYR A 102 5.72 -21.91 3.25
C TYR A 102 6.83 -22.81 2.69
N ALA A 103 7.10 -22.77 1.39
CA ALA A 103 8.26 -23.44 0.80
C ALA A 103 9.60 -22.79 1.21
N MET A 104 9.57 -21.62 1.86
CA MET A 104 10.77 -20.98 2.43
C MET A 104 11.17 -21.53 3.79
N ARG A 105 10.33 -22.33 4.48
CA ARG A 105 10.73 -22.99 5.74
C ARG A 105 11.84 -24.00 5.52
N ASP A 106 11.79 -24.70 4.37
CA ASP A 106 12.81 -25.63 3.91
C ASP A 106 13.25 -25.19 2.51
N PRO A 107 14.10 -24.15 2.41
CA PRO A 107 14.39 -23.52 1.14
C PRO A 107 15.33 -24.41 0.30
N THR A 108 14.69 -25.31 -0.44
CA THR A 108 15.31 -26.23 -1.41
C THR A 108 15.84 -25.52 -2.65
N SER A 109 15.31 -24.33 -2.96
CA SER A 109 15.73 -23.50 -4.09
C SER A 109 16.51 -22.29 -3.61
N ALA A 110 17.62 -21.96 -4.28
CA ALA A 110 18.37 -20.72 -4.07
C ALA A 110 17.47 -19.48 -4.19
N GLN A 111 16.42 -19.55 -5.02
CA GLN A 111 15.43 -18.47 -5.13
C GLN A 111 14.65 -18.26 -3.83
N HIS A 112 14.28 -19.33 -3.13
CA HIS A 112 13.54 -19.22 -1.86
C HIS A 112 14.43 -18.65 -0.75
N ARG A 113 15.70 -19.03 -0.70
CA ARG A 113 16.68 -18.42 0.23
C ARG A 113 16.83 -16.92 -0.02
N HIS A 114 17.01 -16.53 -1.28
CA HIS A 114 17.13 -15.12 -1.63
C HIS A 114 15.85 -14.32 -1.31
N MET A 115 14.68 -14.91 -1.58
CA MET A 115 13.39 -14.33 -1.23
C MET A 115 13.23 -14.15 0.29
N LEU A 116 13.63 -15.14 1.09
CA LEU A 116 13.58 -15.08 2.55
C LEU A 116 14.50 -13.97 3.08
N LEU A 117 15.76 -13.93 2.63
CA LEU A 117 16.72 -12.89 3.01
C LEU A 117 16.22 -11.49 2.65
N TYR A 118 15.63 -11.33 1.46
CA TYR A 118 15.01 -10.08 1.05
C TYR A 118 13.89 -9.65 2.00
N LEU A 119 12.98 -10.56 2.35
CA LEU A 119 11.87 -10.26 3.25
C LEU A 119 12.33 -9.94 4.67
N VAL A 120 13.32 -10.67 5.20
CA VAL A 120 13.91 -10.41 6.53
C VAL A 120 14.49 -9.00 6.57
N GLY A 121 15.26 -8.60 5.56
CA GLY A 121 15.79 -7.24 5.45
C GLY A 121 14.71 -6.18 5.23
N PHE A 122 13.72 -6.46 4.38
CA PHE A 122 12.63 -5.51 4.07
C PHE A 122 11.69 -5.27 5.26
N CYS A 123 11.43 -6.29 6.08
CA CYS A 123 10.59 -6.19 7.27
C CYS A 123 11.36 -5.80 8.54
N ASP A 124 12.69 -5.62 8.44
CA ASP A 124 13.59 -5.32 9.56
C ASP A 124 13.44 -6.32 10.72
N ILE A 125 13.46 -7.61 10.36
CA ILE A 125 13.31 -8.71 11.33
C ILE A 125 14.66 -8.95 12.00
N GLN A 126 14.71 -8.69 13.31
CA GLN A 126 15.87 -9.01 14.14
C GLN A 126 15.85 -10.51 14.44
N LEU A 127 16.73 -11.24 13.76
CA LEU A 127 17.04 -12.63 14.09
C LEU A 127 18.14 -12.58 15.15
N ASP A 128 17.80 -12.86 16.41
CA ASP A 128 18.80 -12.99 17.46
C ASP A 128 19.75 -14.12 17.05
N SER A 129 21.01 -13.77 16.76
CA SER A 129 22.03 -14.78 16.48
C SER A 129 22.23 -15.58 17.76
N PRO A 130 22.11 -16.92 17.71
CA PRO A 130 22.28 -17.78 18.89
C PRO A 130 23.70 -17.71 19.49
N GLU A 131 24.66 -17.07 18.83
CA GLU A 131 26.03 -16.89 19.31
C GLU A 131 26.17 -15.95 20.52
N ASN A 132 25.13 -15.18 20.88
CA ASN A 132 25.21 -14.18 21.96
C ASN A 132 24.71 -14.66 23.34
N SER A 133 24.39 -15.95 23.53
CA SER A 133 23.96 -16.48 24.84
C SER A 133 24.94 -17.47 25.46
N ILE A 134 26.21 -17.44 25.06
CA ILE A 134 27.26 -18.22 25.73
C ILE A 134 27.66 -17.42 26.97
N ASP A 135 26.97 -17.67 28.07
CA ASP A 135 27.49 -17.36 29.40
C ASP A 135 28.83 -18.11 29.53
N GLU A 136 29.92 -17.35 29.61
CA GLU A 136 31.31 -17.80 29.68
C GLU A 136 31.62 -18.46 31.04
N ASP A 137 30.99 -19.58 31.38
CA ASP A 137 31.39 -20.39 32.53
C ASP A 137 31.20 -21.88 32.20
N ASP A 138 32.25 -22.67 32.48
CA ASP A 138 32.38 -24.14 32.40
C ASP A 138 32.99 -24.79 31.13
N ASP A 139 34.27 -25.10 31.30
CA ASP A 139 34.96 -26.37 31.02
C ASP A 139 35.20 -26.81 29.56
N GLU A 140 36.50 -26.78 29.25
CA GLU A 140 37.16 -27.30 28.05
C GLU A 140 36.97 -28.82 27.90
N ASP A 141 35.93 -29.26 27.21
CA ASP A 141 35.90 -30.59 26.57
C ASP A 141 35.38 -30.44 25.13
N GLU A 142 36.32 -30.36 24.19
CA GLU A 142 36.09 -30.22 22.75
C GLU A 142 35.24 -31.36 22.17
N MET A 143 33.92 -31.13 22.07
CA MET A 143 33.04 -31.92 21.22
C MET A 143 32.45 -30.96 20.19
N GLN A 144 33.02 -30.93 18.98
CA GLN A 144 32.56 -30.08 17.87
C GLN A 144 31.06 -30.30 17.64
N PRO A 145 30.19 -29.30 17.90
CA PRO A 145 28.76 -29.47 17.68
C PRO A 145 28.51 -29.44 16.16
N GLU A 146 27.71 -30.41 15.67
CA GLU A 146 27.20 -30.45 14.30
C GLU A 146 26.57 -29.10 13.93
N THR A 147 27.24 -28.31 13.09
CA THR A 147 26.81 -26.99 12.64
C THR A 147 25.62 -27.01 11.66
N VAL A 148 25.02 -28.18 11.43
CA VAL A 148 24.15 -28.43 10.28
C VAL A 148 22.67 -28.06 10.55
N ASP A 149 22.26 -27.89 11.80
CA ASP A 149 20.85 -27.61 12.15
C ASP A 149 20.57 -26.15 12.55
N LEU A 150 21.59 -25.31 12.71
CA LEU A 150 21.42 -23.95 13.22
C LEU A 150 20.83 -22.98 12.18
N GLU A 151 21.30 -23.06 10.93
CA GLU A 151 20.80 -22.22 9.83
C GLU A 151 19.30 -22.51 9.57
N THR A 152 18.94 -23.78 9.46
CA THR A 152 17.54 -24.22 9.29
C THR A 152 16.64 -23.72 10.42
N ALA A 153 17.11 -23.74 11.67
CA ALA A 153 16.36 -23.21 12.82
C ALA A 153 16.12 -21.69 12.71
N THR A 154 17.12 -20.92 12.24
CA THR A 154 16.96 -19.48 12.01
C THR A 154 15.99 -19.18 10.87
N GLU A 155 16.02 -19.95 9.78
CA GLU A 155 15.10 -19.81 8.65
C GLU A 155 13.65 -20.10 9.06
N MET A 156 13.42 -21.17 9.83
CA MET A 156 12.10 -21.49 10.37
C MET A 156 11.54 -20.35 11.25
N ARG A 157 12.35 -19.85 12.19
CA ARG A 157 11.97 -18.72 13.06
C ARG A 157 11.67 -17.45 12.25
N ALA A 158 12.44 -17.18 11.21
CA ALA A 158 12.21 -16.04 10.31
C ALA A 158 10.85 -16.17 9.60
N VAL A 159 10.51 -17.35 9.09
CA VAL A 159 9.23 -17.59 8.41
C VAL A 159 8.05 -17.48 9.38
N GLU A 160 8.18 -17.95 10.63
CA GLU A 160 7.14 -17.78 11.65
C GLU A 160 6.88 -16.31 11.98
N MET A 161 7.94 -15.50 12.11
CA MET A 161 7.80 -14.06 12.29
C MET A 161 7.14 -13.39 11.09
N LEU A 162 7.56 -13.75 9.87
CA LEU A 162 6.97 -13.24 8.64
C LEU A 162 5.50 -13.65 8.50
N GLU A 163 5.11 -14.85 8.94
CA GLU A 163 3.72 -15.30 8.93
C GLU A 163 2.83 -14.36 9.75
N GLY A 164 3.28 -13.99 10.96
CA GLY A 164 2.60 -13.01 11.79
C GLY A 164 2.55 -11.60 11.16
N ILE A 165 3.64 -11.15 10.53
CA ILE A 165 3.70 -9.83 9.88
C ILE A 165 2.76 -9.76 8.67
N LEU A 166 2.74 -10.81 7.84
CA LEU A 166 1.92 -10.91 6.65
C LEU A 166 0.45 -11.23 6.98
N GLY A 167 0.17 -11.69 8.19
CA GLY A 167 -1.17 -12.09 8.63
C GLY A 167 -1.64 -13.38 7.96
N LEU A 168 -0.73 -14.32 7.73
CA LEU A 168 -1.07 -15.64 7.20
C LEU A 168 -1.41 -16.58 8.38
N ASP A 169 -2.27 -17.58 8.11
CA ASP A 169 -2.65 -18.60 9.09
C ASP A 169 -2.50 -19.98 8.46
N GLU A 170 -1.41 -20.68 8.82
CA GLU A 170 -1.10 -22.00 8.29
C GLU A 170 -2.25 -22.99 8.48
N GLY A 171 -2.98 -22.86 9.60
CA GLY A 171 -4.12 -23.70 9.94
C GLY A 171 -5.22 -23.66 8.88
N ASN A 172 -5.43 -22.52 8.23
CA ASN A 172 -6.42 -22.41 7.15
C ASN A 172 -6.00 -23.22 5.92
N PHE A 173 -4.72 -23.21 5.58
CA PHE A 173 -4.19 -23.95 4.44
C PHE A 173 -4.09 -25.45 4.71
N ILE A 174 -3.76 -25.86 5.94
CA ILE A 174 -3.79 -27.27 6.35
C ILE A 174 -5.22 -27.82 6.23
N LYS A 175 -6.22 -27.12 6.79
CA LYS A 175 -7.63 -27.51 6.68
C LYS A 175 -8.10 -27.58 5.24
N PHE A 176 -7.67 -26.65 4.40
CA PHE A 176 -7.98 -26.67 2.97
C PHE A 176 -7.37 -27.89 2.27
N ARG A 177 -6.08 -28.19 2.51
CA ARG A 177 -5.40 -29.37 1.94
C ARG A 177 -6.09 -30.66 2.37
N ALA A 178 -6.45 -30.80 3.66
CA ALA A 178 -7.18 -31.94 4.19
C ALA A 178 -8.54 -32.11 3.49
N ARG A 179 -9.32 -31.03 3.39
CA ARG A 179 -10.63 -31.04 2.69
C ARG A 179 -10.49 -31.38 1.20
N ALA A 180 -9.47 -30.84 0.53
CA ALA A 180 -9.22 -31.15 -0.87
C ALA A 180 -8.82 -32.62 -1.09
N ALA A 181 -8.05 -33.21 -0.16
CA ALA A 181 -7.72 -34.63 -0.18
C ALA A 181 -8.97 -35.51 0.03
N GLU A 182 -9.83 -35.15 0.99
CA GLU A 182 -11.11 -35.84 1.23
C GLU A 182 -12.01 -35.85 -0.01
N LEU A 183 -12.12 -34.70 -0.70
CA LEU A 183 -12.90 -34.59 -1.94
C LEU A 183 -12.36 -35.43 -3.09
N ARG A 184 -11.03 -35.67 -3.14
CA ARG A 184 -10.43 -36.55 -4.14
C ARG A 184 -10.73 -38.02 -3.88
N LEU A 185 -10.87 -38.41 -2.61
CA LEU A 185 -11.26 -39.76 -2.22
C LEU A 185 -12.76 -39.99 -2.36
N ARG A 186 -13.57 -38.92 -2.31
CA ARG A 186 -15.01 -39.02 -2.48
C ARG A 186 -15.31 -39.50 -3.91
N PRO A 187 -16.03 -40.63 -4.07
CA PRO A 187 -16.44 -41.07 -5.40
C PRO A 187 -17.27 -39.95 -6.03
N THR A 188 -16.83 -39.45 -7.18
CA THR A 188 -17.60 -38.48 -7.95
C THR A 188 -18.97 -39.07 -8.17
N PRO A 189 -20.05 -38.44 -7.68
CA PRO A 189 -21.39 -38.94 -7.94
C PRO A 189 -21.51 -39.06 -9.46
N SER A 190 -21.80 -40.28 -9.92
CA SER A 190 -22.01 -40.52 -11.34
C SER A 190 -22.98 -39.46 -11.82
N ALA A 191 -22.59 -38.71 -12.85
CA ALA A 191 -23.38 -37.59 -13.33
C ALA A 191 -24.80 -38.11 -13.56
N THR A 192 -25.72 -37.77 -12.65
CA THR A 192 -27.11 -38.18 -12.76
C THR A 192 -27.54 -37.55 -14.06
N LYS A 193 -27.66 -38.39 -15.10
CA LYS A 193 -28.12 -37.96 -16.41
C LYS A 193 -29.45 -37.30 -16.12
N ARG A 194 -29.43 -35.96 -16.13
CA ARG A 194 -30.62 -35.13 -15.96
C ARG A 194 -31.60 -35.69 -16.97
N ALA A 195 -32.62 -36.39 -16.48
CA ALA A 195 -33.63 -36.98 -17.35
C ALA A 195 -34.08 -35.82 -18.25
N GLN A 196 -33.90 -36.00 -19.57
CA GLN A 196 -34.52 -35.05 -20.48
C GLN A 196 -36.01 -35.03 -20.11
N PRO A 197 -36.60 -33.85 -19.88
CA PRO A 197 -38.03 -33.81 -19.67
C PRO A 197 -38.70 -34.50 -20.86
N PRO A 198 -39.70 -35.37 -20.63
CA PRO A 198 -40.41 -36.03 -21.71
C PRO A 198 -40.96 -34.97 -22.66
N ALA A 199 -40.86 -35.22 -23.96
CA ALA A 199 -41.17 -34.27 -25.04
C ALA A 199 -42.58 -33.64 -24.99
N GLN A 200 -43.47 -34.11 -24.11
CA GLN A 200 -44.84 -33.63 -23.97
C GLN A 200 -45.00 -32.39 -23.07
N GLU A 201 -43.99 -31.99 -22.30
CA GLU A 201 -44.02 -30.71 -21.56
C GLU A 201 -43.38 -29.54 -22.34
N GLN A 202 -42.74 -29.82 -23.47
CA GLN A 202 -42.11 -28.79 -24.31
C GLN A 202 -43.16 -27.90 -25.01
N GLU A 203 -44.32 -28.46 -25.41
CA GLU A 203 -45.39 -27.69 -26.08
C GLU A 203 -46.16 -26.77 -25.12
N ARG A 204 -46.35 -27.15 -23.84
CA ARG A 204 -47.00 -26.25 -22.85
C ARG A 204 -46.08 -25.16 -22.33
N ALA A 205 -44.76 -25.33 -22.42
CA ALA A 205 -43.79 -24.32 -21.99
C ALA A 205 -43.61 -23.19 -23.02
N ASP A 206 -43.92 -23.43 -24.30
CA ASP A 206 -43.87 -22.39 -25.33
C ASP A 206 -45.06 -21.42 -25.26
N GLU A 207 -46.16 -21.80 -24.62
CA GLU A 207 -47.35 -20.95 -24.44
C GLU A 207 -47.28 -20.07 -23.17
N ALA A 208 -46.37 -20.40 -22.23
CA ALA A 208 -46.10 -19.61 -21.03
C ALA A 208 -44.88 -18.67 -21.20
N ARG A 209 -44.43 -18.42 -22.44
CA ARG A 209 -43.43 -17.40 -22.75
C ARG A 209 -43.99 -16.01 -22.40
N ARG A 210 -43.75 -15.59 -21.16
CA ARG A 210 -43.94 -14.21 -20.71
C ARG A 210 -43.35 -13.28 -21.78
N PRO A 211 -44.11 -12.27 -22.28
CA PRO A 211 -43.58 -11.32 -23.23
C PRO A 211 -42.34 -10.68 -22.62
N ARG A 212 -41.23 -10.72 -23.37
CA ARG A 212 -40.03 -9.96 -23.05
C ARG A 212 -40.45 -8.50 -22.94
N LEU A 213 -40.40 -7.96 -21.72
CA LEU A 213 -40.44 -6.54 -21.47
C LEU A 213 -39.17 -5.94 -22.10
N ASP A 214 -39.29 -5.50 -23.35
CA ASP A 214 -38.38 -4.56 -23.98
C ASP A 214 -38.49 -3.21 -23.26
N LEU A 215 -37.90 -3.12 -22.07
CA LEU A 215 -37.66 -1.84 -21.41
C LEU A 215 -36.27 -1.36 -21.83
N ARG A 216 -36.22 -0.73 -23.00
CA ARG A 216 -35.17 0.22 -23.36
C ARG A 216 -35.73 1.64 -23.21
N PRO A 217 -35.51 2.33 -22.09
CA PRO A 217 -35.74 3.77 -22.04
C PRO A 217 -34.53 4.46 -22.68
N LYS A 218 -34.73 5.06 -23.85
CA LYS A 218 -33.92 6.20 -24.29
C LYS A 218 -34.29 7.37 -23.38
N MET A 219 -33.55 7.59 -22.31
CA MET A 219 -33.64 8.88 -21.60
C MET A 219 -32.75 9.88 -22.31
N SER A 220 -33.41 10.74 -23.07
CA SER A 220 -32.90 12.00 -23.58
C SER A 220 -32.48 12.89 -22.41
N ALA A 221 -31.28 13.43 -22.49
CA ALA A 221 -30.81 14.50 -21.64
C ALA A 221 -31.67 15.76 -21.87
N LYS A 222 -32.39 16.21 -20.83
CA LYS A 222 -32.72 17.63 -20.64
C LYS A 222 -33.28 17.90 -19.25
N ASP A 223 -32.80 19.01 -18.69
CA ASP A 223 -33.36 19.84 -17.63
C ASP A 223 -33.24 19.29 -16.19
N MET A 224 -32.37 19.91 -15.37
CA MET A 224 -32.66 21.00 -14.41
C MET A 224 -33.57 20.49 -13.27
N SER A 225 -33.28 20.63 -11.97
CA SER A 225 -32.76 21.79 -11.27
C SER A 225 -32.26 21.38 -9.87
N PHE A 226 -31.25 22.11 -9.41
CA PHE A 226 -30.75 22.19 -8.05
C PHE A 226 -31.80 22.92 -7.19
N SER A 227 -32.22 22.32 -6.08
CA SER A 227 -32.97 23.02 -5.03
C SER A 227 -32.30 22.76 -3.69
N GLU A 228 -31.93 23.88 -3.10
CA GLU A 228 -31.48 24.19 -1.76
C GLU A 228 -32.56 23.92 -0.70
N ASP A 229 -32.11 23.98 0.56
CA ASP A 229 -32.86 24.16 1.80
C ASP A 229 -33.30 22.91 2.59
N GLY A 230 -32.96 22.91 3.89
CA GLY A 230 -33.73 22.16 4.88
C GLY A 230 -32.94 21.61 6.07
N GLU A 231 -32.81 22.42 7.11
CA GLU A 231 -32.22 22.17 8.42
C GLU A 231 -32.96 21.13 9.31
N GLU A 232 -32.21 20.60 10.27
CA GLU A 232 -32.60 20.22 11.65
C GLU A 232 -33.82 19.30 11.92
N ASN A 233 -33.60 18.14 12.56
CA ASN A 233 -33.83 17.95 14.01
C ASN A 233 -33.75 16.49 14.47
N GLY A 234 -33.49 16.33 15.77
CA GLY A 234 -33.16 15.09 16.45
C GLY A 234 -34.27 14.05 16.54
N GLY A 235 -33.86 12.81 16.78
CA GLY A 235 -34.78 11.68 16.96
C GLY A 235 -34.08 10.33 17.07
N LEU A 236 -33.23 10.15 18.09
CA LEU A 236 -32.66 8.86 18.45
C LEU A 236 -33.77 7.91 18.95
N PHE A 237 -34.34 7.14 18.02
CA PHE A 237 -35.24 6.01 18.31
C PHE A 237 -34.69 4.76 17.62
N TRP A 238 -33.79 4.03 18.29
CA TRP A 238 -33.35 2.71 17.84
C TRP A 238 -34.43 1.68 18.14
N LYS A 239 -35.39 1.51 17.22
CA LYS A 239 -36.26 0.32 17.19
C LYS A 239 -35.68 -0.74 16.27
N VAL A 240 -35.25 -1.82 16.92
CA VAL A 240 -34.89 -3.14 16.38
C VAL A 240 -35.89 -3.60 15.33
N ARG A 241 -35.42 -3.83 14.09
CA ARG A 241 -36.05 -4.73 13.11
C ARG A 241 -35.01 -5.40 12.21
N THR A 242 -34.82 -6.68 12.49
CA THR A 242 -34.57 -7.81 11.56
C THR A 242 -34.05 -7.53 10.14
N ARG A 243 -32.82 -8.02 9.90
CA ARG A 243 -32.29 -8.62 8.66
C ARG A 243 -33.09 -8.34 7.38
N SER A 244 -32.56 -7.45 6.55
CA SER A 244 -32.70 -7.51 5.10
C SER A 244 -31.43 -6.96 4.45
N THR A 245 -30.88 -7.77 3.57
CA THR A 245 -29.67 -7.58 2.78
C THR A 245 -29.75 -6.27 1.99
N PRO A 246 -28.80 -5.33 2.11
CA PRO A 246 -28.77 -4.17 1.23
C PRO A 246 -28.21 -4.57 -0.14
N PRO A 247 -28.82 -4.12 -1.25
CA PRO A 247 -28.29 -4.33 -2.59
C PRO A 247 -27.08 -3.44 -2.85
N SER A 248 -26.07 -3.98 -3.53
CA SER A 248 -24.86 -3.29 -3.99
C SER A 248 -25.19 -2.00 -4.74
N GLN A 249 -25.00 -0.84 -4.10
CA GLN A 249 -24.85 0.43 -4.80
C GLN A 249 -23.41 0.55 -5.29
N GLN A 250 -23.22 0.41 -6.60
CA GLN A 250 -22.00 0.79 -7.28
C GLN A 250 -21.81 2.31 -7.13
N VAL A 251 -20.74 2.69 -6.44
CA VAL A 251 -20.25 4.08 -6.39
C VAL A 251 -19.79 4.46 -7.81
N LYS A 252 -20.56 5.32 -8.47
CA LYS A 252 -20.10 6.07 -9.64
C LYS A 252 -19.33 7.28 -9.14
N THR A 253 -18.02 7.32 -9.37
CA THR A 253 -17.22 8.54 -9.21
C THR A 253 -17.44 9.46 -10.41
N PRO A 254 -17.74 10.76 -10.21
CA PRO A 254 -17.70 11.73 -11.30
C PRO A 254 -16.72 12.85 -10.96
N TYR A 255 -15.43 12.69 -11.27
CA TYR A 255 -14.52 13.84 -11.39
C TYR A 255 -13.41 13.53 -12.40
N THR A 256 -13.64 13.93 -13.66
CA THR A 256 -12.57 14.30 -14.59
C THR A 256 -12.61 15.81 -14.71
N ALA A 257 -11.88 16.49 -13.81
CA ALA A 257 -11.64 17.91 -13.94
C ALA A 257 -10.59 18.12 -15.05
N LYS A 258 -11.05 18.62 -16.20
CA LYS A 258 -10.19 19.24 -17.21
C LYS A 258 -9.67 20.57 -16.63
N GLY A 259 -8.51 20.52 -16.00
CA GLY A 259 -7.71 21.69 -15.65
C GLY A 259 -6.86 22.12 -16.84
N LYS A 260 -7.16 23.31 -17.35
CA LYS A 260 -6.45 24.03 -18.41
C LYS A 260 -5.10 24.49 -17.86
N LEU A 261 -3.99 23.98 -18.39
CA LEU A 261 -2.64 24.46 -18.07
C LEU A 261 -2.52 25.96 -18.40
N PRO A 262 -1.95 26.79 -17.52
CA PRO A 262 -1.41 28.08 -17.90
C PRO A 262 -0.03 27.94 -18.55
N ASP A 263 0.18 28.86 -19.48
CA ASP A 263 1.31 29.13 -20.36
C ASP A 263 2.69 29.02 -19.69
N GLU A 264 3.54 28.17 -20.27
CA GLU A 264 4.92 27.92 -19.85
C GLU A 264 5.81 29.03 -20.42
N SER A 265 6.30 29.94 -19.57
CA SER A 265 7.34 30.89 -19.95
C SER A 265 8.73 30.22 -19.89
N PRO A 266 9.68 30.57 -20.79
CA PRO A 266 10.87 29.77 -21.02
C PRO A 266 11.96 30.01 -19.97
N ILE A 267 12.47 28.91 -19.41
CA ILE A 267 13.67 28.89 -18.56
C ILE A 267 14.92 29.06 -19.44
N PRO A 268 15.88 29.95 -19.09
CA PRO A 268 17.10 30.13 -19.85
C PRO A 268 18.08 28.95 -19.67
N ALA A 269 18.67 28.52 -20.79
CA ALA A 269 19.64 27.45 -20.87
C ALA A 269 20.94 27.73 -20.08
N PRO A 270 21.54 26.73 -19.42
CA PRO A 270 22.90 26.84 -18.88
C PRO A 270 23.97 26.70 -19.98
N PRO A 271 25.14 27.35 -19.82
CA PRO A 271 26.17 27.40 -20.84
C PRO A 271 26.85 26.04 -21.08
N SER A 272 26.94 25.68 -22.35
CA SER A 272 27.70 24.56 -22.88
C SER A 272 29.20 24.71 -22.57
N ARG A 273 29.75 23.83 -21.73
CA ARG A 273 31.19 23.55 -21.68
C ARG A 273 31.47 22.31 -22.52
N GLY A 274 32.04 22.54 -23.70
CA GLY A 274 32.69 21.52 -24.50
C GLY A 274 34.12 21.28 -24.02
N THR A 275 34.51 20.00 -24.05
CA THR A 275 35.85 19.37 -24.14
C THR A 275 35.59 17.92 -23.71
N GLY A 276 35.59 16.90 -24.56
CA GLY A 276 36.61 16.53 -25.52
C GLY A 276 37.21 15.19 -25.08
N LEU A 277 37.57 14.35 -26.04
CA LEU A 277 38.36 13.11 -25.96
C LEU A 277 37.60 11.77 -26.00
N ALA A 278 37.51 11.30 -27.24
CA ALA A 278 37.63 9.93 -27.74
C ALA A 278 38.07 8.84 -26.75
N SER A 279 37.39 7.69 -26.80
CA SER A 279 38.06 6.38 -26.75
C SER A 279 37.14 5.27 -27.28
N THR A 280 37.28 4.94 -28.55
CA THR A 280 36.81 3.70 -29.15
C THR A 280 37.75 2.55 -28.76
N ARG A 281 37.22 1.49 -28.16
CA ARG A 281 37.83 0.15 -28.21
C ARG A 281 36.74 -0.93 -28.32
N PRO A 282 36.75 -1.76 -29.37
CA PRO A 282 36.07 -3.04 -29.37
C PRO A 282 37.01 -4.10 -28.76
N PHE A 283 36.51 -4.92 -27.83
CA PHE A 283 37.22 -6.13 -27.41
C PHE A 283 36.39 -7.36 -27.75
N THR A 284 37.03 -8.19 -28.56
CA THR A 284 36.61 -9.47 -29.10
C THR A 284 36.80 -10.58 -28.07
N ASN A 285 35.82 -11.48 -27.93
CA ASN A 285 35.97 -12.75 -27.22
C ASN A 285 36.82 -13.75 -28.02
N PRO A 286 37.75 -14.50 -27.40
CA PRO A 286 38.25 -15.73 -27.96
C PRO A 286 37.36 -16.92 -27.56
N ARG A 287 37.06 -17.73 -28.56
CA ARG A 287 36.46 -19.06 -28.48
C ARG A 287 37.61 -20.06 -28.49
N GLU A 288 37.64 -20.97 -27.53
CA GLU A 288 38.60 -22.09 -27.49
C GLU A 288 37.89 -23.44 -27.66
N PRO A 289 38.64 -24.49 -28.08
CA PRO A 289 38.16 -25.64 -28.86
C PRO A 289 37.45 -26.74 -28.08
#